data_AF-A0A7J7T2X8-F1
#
_entry.id   AF-A0A7J7T2X8-F1
#
_cell.length_a   1.000
_cell.length_b   1.000
_cell.length_c   1.000
_cell.angle_alpha   90.00
_cell.angle_beta   90.00
_cell.angle_gamma   90.00
#
_symmetry.space_group_name_H-M   'P 1'
#
loop_
_entity.id
_entity.type
_entity.pdbx_description
1 polymer ?
#
loop_
_entity_poly.entity_id
_entity_poly.type
_entity_poly.pdbx_seq_one_letter_code
_entity_poly.pdbx_strand_id
1 'polypeptide(L)'
;MGAPCCCDLPAHGAPFQKGNIYLADYRILEGIPTVELNGQKQHQCAPLCLLHLNSEGNLMPIAIQLSQTPGPNCPIFLPNDSEWDWLLAKTWVRNAEFYYHEAIAHLLGSHLIGEAFCLAVLRQLPMCHPLYKLLVPHTRYTIQINSIGRAILLNEGGLTARATSLGLKGIAELMARYLSEMTYESCYPPNDFVERGVQDLPGYYYRDDCLAVWDALERYVTEIITYYYPCDAAVEGDPELQCWVQEIFKECLLGRESSGFPTCLRTVPELIRYVAIIIFICSAKHAAVNTGQLEFTSWMPNFPSSMRNPPMQAKGLSTQETFLDTLPDVKTTCIILLVLWTLSREPDDRRPLGYFSDIHFVEDVPRRSMETFRQRLAQISHNIRQRNKCLPIPYYYLDPVLIENSISI
;
A
#
# COMPACT_ATOMS: atom_id res chain seq x y z
N MET A 1 34.94 -44.37 -21.88
CA MET A 1 35.21 -42.96 -21.56
C MET A 1 35.28 -42.19 -22.86
N GLY A 2 34.59 -41.05 -22.95
CA GLY A 2 34.64 -40.14 -24.10
C GLY A 2 33.34 -40.12 -24.91
N ALA A 3 32.55 -39.07 -24.68
CA ALA A 3 31.18 -38.85 -25.14
C ALA A 3 31.00 -38.64 -26.66
N PRO A 4 29.76 -38.77 -27.16
CA PRO A 4 29.32 -38.01 -28.31
C PRO A 4 28.09 -37.13 -28.04
N CYS A 5 28.08 -36.03 -28.81
CA CYS A 5 26.96 -35.25 -29.31
C CYS A 5 26.15 -34.34 -28.38
N CYS A 6 26.33 -33.04 -28.66
CA CYS A 6 25.29 -32.02 -28.66
C CYS A 6 23.96 -32.58 -29.17
N CYS A 7 22.93 -32.46 -28.33
CA CYS A 7 21.54 -32.49 -28.76
C CYS A 7 21.02 -31.05 -28.69
N ASP A 8 20.55 -30.58 -29.84
CA ASP A 8 19.89 -29.31 -30.06
C ASP A 8 18.66 -29.14 -29.15
N LEU A 9 18.67 -28.08 -28.34
CA LEU A 9 17.45 -27.53 -27.74
C LEU A 9 16.78 -26.63 -28.80
N PRO A 10 15.46 -26.76 -29.05
CA PRO A 10 14.76 -25.88 -29.97
C PRO A 10 14.86 -24.43 -29.50
N ALA A 11 15.33 -23.56 -30.40
CA ALA A 11 15.38 -22.12 -30.20
C ALA A 11 13.96 -21.52 -30.14
N HIS A 12 13.36 -21.52 -28.96
CA HIS A 12 12.21 -20.67 -28.65
C HIS A 12 12.59 -19.70 -27.54
N GLY A 13 13.15 -18.57 -27.94
CA GLY A 13 13.43 -17.46 -27.05
C GLY A 13 13.92 -16.29 -27.89
N ALA A 14 13.03 -15.34 -28.18
CA ALA A 14 13.52 -14.00 -28.44
C ALA A 14 14.41 -13.61 -27.25
N PRO A 15 15.65 -13.14 -27.48
CA PRO A 15 16.57 -12.82 -26.39
C PRO A 15 15.89 -11.81 -25.46
N PHE A 16 15.92 -12.08 -24.16
CA PHE A 16 15.41 -11.19 -23.12
C PHE A 16 15.91 -9.76 -23.36
N GLN A 17 15.04 -8.89 -23.87
CA GLN A 17 15.36 -7.47 -23.97
C GLN A 17 15.38 -6.91 -22.55
N LYS A 18 16.45 -6.19 -22.21
CA LYS A 18 16.57 -5.48 -20.92
C LYS A 18 15.31 -4.65 -20.69
N GLY A 19 14.63 -4.87 -19.56
CA GLY A 19 13.55 -3.99 -19.09
C GLY A 19 12.10 -4.51 -19.24
N ASN A 20 11.85 -5.70 -19.80
CA ASN A 20 10.47 -6.18 -20.02
C ASN A 20 10.01 -7.27 -19.04
N ILE A 21 10.82 -7.65 -18.05
CA ILE A 21 10.50 -8.68 -17.06
C ILE A 21 10.39 -8.04 -15.69
N TYR A 22 9.29 -8.34 -14.99
CA TYR A 22 8.98 -7.84 -13.67
C TYR A 22 8.68 -8.99 -12.72
N LEU A 23 8.84 -8.77 -11.41
CA LEU A 23 8.63 -9.78 -10.39
C LEU A 23 7.77 -9.20 -9.27
N ALA A 24 6.71 -9.92 -8.91
CA ALA A 24 6.04 -9.75 -7.62
C ALA A 24 6.46 -10.90 -6.70
N ASP A 25 7.22 -10.58 -5.65
CA ASP A 25 7.77 -11.53 -4.69
C ASP A 25 7.11 -11.34 -3.31
N TYR A 26 6.39 -12.37 -2.85
CA TYR A 26 5.67 -12.37 -1.58
C TYR A 26 6.44 -13.09 -0.46
N ARG A 27 7.77 -13.17 -0.56
CA ARG A 27 8.66 -13.77 0.44
C ARG A 27 8.37 -13.35 1.88
N ILE A 28 7.92 -12.12 2.10
CA ILE A 28 7.62 -11.62 3.45
C ILE A 28 6.59 -12.49 4.20
N LEU A 29 5.73 -13.20 3.45
CA LEU A 29 4.73 -14.10 3.99
C LEU A 29 5.27 -15.52 4.31
N GLU A 30 6.54 -15.82 4.03
CA GLU A 30 7.09 -17.16 4.20
C GLU A 30 7.04 -17.62 5.66
N GLY A 31 6.40 -18.76 5.90
CA GLY A 31 6.34 -19.37 7.23
C GLY A 31 5.45 -18.66 8.24
N ILE A 32 4.61 -17.71 7.82
CA ILE A 32 3.63 -17.10 8.73
C ILE A 32 2.57 -18.15 9.11
N PRO A 33 2.25 -18.31 10.40
CA PRO A 33 1.29 -19.31 10.85
C PRO A 33 -0.13 -18.99 10.38
N THR A 34 -0.88 -20.03 10.05
CA THR A 34 -2.31 -19.94 9.72
C THR A 34 -3.19 -20.43 10.88
N VAL A 35 -4.48 -20.11 10.81
CA VAL A 35 -5.48 -20.47 11.80
C VAL A 35 -6.47 -21.52 11.27
N GLU A 36 -7.32 -22.02 12.17
CA GLU A 36 -8.51 -22.76 11.82
C GLU A 36 -9.71 -21.80 11.75
N LEU A 37 -10.49 -21.88 10.69
CA LEU A 37 -11.78 -21.18 10.56
C LEU A 37 -12.88 -22.21 10.41
N ASN A 38 -13.94 -22.10 11.22
CA ASN A 38 -15.12 -22.94 11.17
C ASN A 38 -14.81 -24.46 11.18
N GLY A 39 -13.80 -24.90 11.95
CA GLY A 39 -13.42 -26.32 12.04
C GLY A 39 -12.48 -26.79 10.92
N GLN A 40 -12.05 -25.91 10.02
CA GLN A 40 -11.17 -26.24 8.91
C GLN A 40 -9.86 -25.45 8.95
N LYS A 41 -8.74 -26.15 8.84
CA LYS A 41 -7.42 -25.54 8.74
C LYS A 41 -7.33 -24.66 7.49
N GLN A 42 -6.86 -23.43 7.66
CA GLN A 42 -6.61 -22.54 6.55
C GLN A 42 -5.15 -22.60 6.11
N HIS A 43 -4.89 -22.15 4.90
CA HIS A 43 -3.61 -22.25 4.24
C HIS A 43 -3.21 -20.91 3.61
N GLN A 44 -1.90 -20.70 3.54
CA GLN A 44 -1.26 -19.51 2.98
C GLN A 44 0.04 -19.95 2.29
N CYS A 45 0.49 -19.20 1.28
CA CYS A 45 1.78 -19.43 0.64
C CYS A 45 2.46 -18.12 0.22
N ALA A 46 3.78 -18.16 0.01
CA ALA A 46 4.62 -17.01 -0.34
C ALA A 46 5.08 -17.11 -1.80
N PRO A 47 4.20 -16.80 -2.78
CA PRO A 47 4.49 -17.03 -4.18
C PRO A 47 5.52 -16.05 -4.75
N LEU A 48 6.07 -16.44 -5.91
CA LEU A 48 6.76 -15.56 -6.85
C LEU A 48 5.94 -15.53 -8.15
N CYS A 49 5.60 -14.35 -8.64
CA CYS A 49 4.90 -14.15 -9.90
C CYS A 49 5.79 -13.38 -10.87
N LEU A 50 6.26 -14.05 -11.92
CA LEU A 50 7.04 -13.44 -12.99
C LEU A 50 6.09 -12.87 -14.04
N LEU A 51 6.29 -11.61 -14.41
CA LEU A 51 5.48 -10.91 -15.40
C LEU A 51 6.33 -10.44 -16.57
N HIS A 52 5.72 -10.39 -17.75
CA HIS A 52 6.32 -9.89 -18.98
C HIS A 52 5.48 -8.76 -19.56
N LEU A 53 6.13 -7.63 -19.83
CA LEU A 53 5.54 -6.53 -20.58
C LEU A 53 5.54 -6.89 -22.07
N ASN A 54 4.36 -7.17 -22.62
CA ASN A 54 4.23 -7.56 -24.01
C ASN A 54 4.35 -6.35 -24.96
N SER A 55 4.40 -6.60 -26.27
CA SER A 55 4.51 -5.57 -27.31
C SER A 55 3.29 -4.64 -27.41
N GLU A 56 2.18 -4.99 -26.77
CA GLU A 56 0.96 -4.18 -26.70
C GLU A 56 0.96 -3.25 -25.47
N GLY A 57 2.00 -3.33 -24.62
CA GLY A 57 2.09 -2.55 -23.38
C GLY A 57 1.35 -3.16 -22.19
N ASN A 58 0.92 -4.42 -22.29
CA ASN A 58 0.24 -5.15 -21.22
C ASN A 58 1.23 -5.96 -20.38
N LEU A 59 1.14 -5.84 -19.06
CA LEU A 59 1.94 -6.62 -18.12
C LEU A 59 1.24 -7.95 -17.81
N MET A 60 1.78 -9.07 -18.32
CA MET A 60 1.13 -10.37 -18.27
C MET A 60 1.90 -11.37 -17.38
N PRO A 61 1.24 -12.13 -16.49
CA PRO A 61 1.90 -13.19 -15.73
C PRO A 61 2.33 -14.33 -16.65
N ILE A 62 3.59 -14.74 -16.56
CA ILE A 62 4.19 -15.79 -17.41
C ILE A 62 4.69 -17.01 -16.62
N ALA A 63 4.93 -16.87 -15.32
CA ALA A 63 5.28 -17.99 -14.45
C ALA A 63 4.89 -17.70 -13.00
N ILE A 64 4.40 -18.71 -12.28
CA ILE A 64 4.07 -18.62 -10.86
C ILE A 64 4.68 -19.81 -10.12
N GLN A 65 5.47 -19.53 -9.08
CA GLN A 65 5.94 -20.54 -8.12
C GLN A 65 5.28 -20.24 -6.77
N LEU A 66 4.64 -21.23 -6.13
CA LEU A 66 3.83 -20.98 -4.92
C LEU A 66 4.63 -21.00 -3.61
N SER A 67 5.94 -21.25 -3.66
CA SER A 67 6.84 -21.22 -2.49
C SER A 67 8.15 -20.56 -2.87
N GLN A 68 8.86 -20.03 -1.87
CA GLN A 68 10.21 -19.49 -2.03
C GLN A 68 11.25 -20.59 -2.28
N THR A 69 11.02 -21.79 -1.77
CA THR A 69 11.94 -22.92 -1.94
C THR A 69 11.53 -23.76 -3.17
N PRO A 70 12.38 -23.86 -4.21
CA PRO A 70 12.10 -24.69 -5.38
C PRO A 70 12.23 -26.18 -5.04
N GLY A 71 11.53 -27.04 -5.78
CA GLY A 71 11.63 -28.48 -5.60
C GLY A 71 10.58 -29.28 -6.37
N PRO A 72 10.65 -30.62 -6.34
CA PRO A 72 9.73 -31.49 -7.07
C PRO A 72 8.26 -31.32 -6.64
N ASN A 73 8.02 -30.89 -5.39
CA ASN A 73 6.68 -30.61 -4.85
C ASN A 73 6.28 -29.13 -4.93
N CYS A 74 7.04 -28.32 -5.67
CA CYS A 74 6.79 -26.90 -5.89
C CYS A 74 6.94 -26.59 -7.39
N PRO A 75 6.00 -27.05 -8.22
CA PRO A 75 6.08 -26.82 -9.66
C PRO A 75 5.95 -25.33 -9.99
N ILE A 76 6.60 -24.92 -11.08
CA ILE A 76 6.39 -23.60 -11.68
C ILE A 76 5.19 -23.71 -12.62
N PHE A 77 4.08 -23.07 -12.26
CA PHE A 77 2.87 -22.98 -13.07
C PHE A 77 3.04 -21.97 -14.18
N LEU A 78 2.54 -22.30 -15.36
CA LEU A 78 2.67 -21.53 -16.59
C LEU A 78 1.29 -21.32 -17.24
N PRO A 79 1.11 -20.28 -18.08
CA PRO A 79 -0.15 -20.04 -18.80
C PRO A 79 -0.61 -21.17 -19.74
N ASN A 80 0.28 -22.10 -20.11
CA ASN A 80 -0.01 -23.25 -20.97
C ASN A 80 -0.28 -24.55 -20.20
N ASP A 81 -0.27 -24.51 -18.86
CA ASP A 81 -0.77 -25.60 -18.03
C ASP A 81 -2.31 -25.70 -18.14
N SER A 82 -2.91 -26.68 -17.46
CA SER A 82 -4.37 -26.82 -17.47
C SER A 82 -5.05 -25.54 -16.97
N GLU A 83 -6.25 -25.25 -17.49
CA GLU A 83 -7.02 -24.06 -17.15
C GLU A 83 -7.12 -23.87 -15.63
N TRP A 84 -7.44 -24.95 -14.91
CA TRP A 84 -7.64 -24.92 -13.47
C TRP A 84 -6.35 -24.81 -12.66
N ASP A 85 -5.23 -25.40 -13.12
CA ASP A 85 -3.94 -25.23 -12.44
C ASP A 85 -3.48 -23.77 -12.55
N TRP A 86 -3.56 -23.19 -13.75
CA TRP A 86 -3.16 -21.80 -13.97
C TRP A 86 -4.08 -20.82 -13.24
N LEU A 87 -5.39 -21.08 -13.24
CA LEU A 87 -6.34 -20.25 -12.51
C LEU A 87 -6.08 -20.31 -10.99
N LEU A 88 -5.92 -21.50 -10.42
CA LEU A 88 -5.66 -21.66 -8.99
C LEU A 88 -4.31 -21.05 -8.58
N ALA A 89 -3.28 -21.15 -9.42
CA ALA A 89 -1.97 -20.55 -9.17
C ALA A 89 -2.08 -19.01 -9.09
N LYS A 90 -2.82 -18.39 -10.01
CA LYS A 90 -3.11 -16.95 -9.95
C LYS A 90 -3.94 -16.59 -8.70
N THR A 91 -4.92 -17.40 -8.33
CA THR A 91 -5.73 -17.15 -7.13
C THR A 91 -4.89 -17.21 -5.85
N TRP A 92 -3.88 -18.08 -5.76
CA TRP A 92 -2.92 -18.05 -4.66
C TRP A 92 -2.07 -16.77 -4.61
N VAL A 93 -1.66 -16.24 -5.76
CA VAL A 93 -1.02 -14.90 -5.84
C VAL A 93 -1.98 -13.82 -5.35
N ARG A 94 -3.27 -13.89 -5.73
CA ARG A 94 -4.30 -12.95 -5.25
C ARG A 94 -4.59 -13.07 -3.75
N ASN A 95 -4.46 -14.26 -3.16
CA ASN A 95 -4.49 -14.45 -1.70
C ASN A 95 -3.29 -13.82 -1.00
N ALA A 96 -2.08 -13.97 -1.55
CA ALA A 96 -0.88 -13.33 -1.02
C ALA A 96 -0.99 -11.79 -1.09
N GLU A 97 -1.52 -11.28 -2.20
CA GLU A 97 -1.85 -9.87 -2.39
C GLU A 97 -2.83 -9.34 -1.37
N PHE A 98 -3.87 -10.10 -1.00
CA PHE A 98 -4.79 -9.71 0.07
C PHE A 98 -4.05 -9.39 1.37
N TYR A 99 -3.08 -10.20 1.75
CA TYR A 99 -2.33 -9.97 2.99
C TYR A 99 -1.31 -8.84 2.88
N TYR A 100 -0.61 -8.74 1.74
CA TYR A 100 0.29 -7.62 1.52
C TYR A 100 -0.48 -6.30 1.51
N HIS A 101 -1.64 -6.26 0.86
CA HIS A 101 -2.48 -5.08 0.83
C HIS A 101 -3.03 -4.76 2.23
N GLU A 102 -3.78 -5.66 2.86
CA GLU A 102 -4.55 -5.33 4.07
C GLU A 102 -3.64 -5.11 5.29
N ALA A 103 -2.64 -5.97 5.50
CA ALA A 103 -1.78 -5.86 6.67
C ALA A 103 -0.70 -4.78 6.49
N ILE A 104 -0.09 -4.70 5.31
CA ILE A 104 1.07 -3.84 5.08
C ILE A 104 0.65 -2.52 4.45
N ALA A 105 0.12 -2.52 3.23
CA ALA A 105 -0.11 -1.27 2.52
C ALA A 105 -1.21 -0.41 3.17
N HIS A 106 -2.26 -1.08 3.69
CA HIS A 106 -3.41 -0.46 4.31
C HIS A 106 -3.18 -0.27 5.82
N LEU A 107 -3.24 -1.32 6.64
CA LEU A 107 -3.23 -1.17 8.10
C LEU A 107 -1.93 -0.55 8.64
N LEU A 108 -0.77 -1.17 8.40
CA LEU A 108 0.50 -0.64 8.93
C LEU A 108 0.92 0.65 8.21
N GLY A 109 1.03 0.58 6.88
CA GLY A 109 1.61 1.58 5.99
C GLY A 109 0.80 2.87 5.85
N SER A 110 -0.46 2.85 6.28
CA SER A 110 -1.27 4.06 6.40
C SER A 110 -1.78 4.26 7.83
N HIS A 111 -2.71 3.45 8.32
CA HIS A 111 -3.39 3.70 9.60
C HIS A 111 -2.45 3.82 10.79
N LEU A 112 -1.62 2.82 11.06
CA LEU A 112 -0.81 2.78 12.29
C LEU A 112 0.31 3.82 12.28
N ILE A 113 0.99 3.98 11.13
CA ILE A 113 2.00 5.03 10.95
C ILE A 113 1.36 6.42 11.04
N GLY A 114 0.23 6.64 10.37
CA GLY A 114 -0.51 7.90 10.41
C GLY A 114 -1.02 8.25 11.81
N GLU A 115 -1.43 7.28 12.61
CA GLU A 115 -1.78 7.49 14.02
C GLU A 115 -0.58 7.89 14.87
N ALA A 116 0.59 7.28 14.65
CA ALA A 116 1.79 7.66 15.37
C ALA A 116 2.24 9.09 15.02
N PHE A 117 2.14 9.49 13.74
CA PHE A 117 2.34 10.89 13.34
C PHE A 117 1.35 11.83 14.01
N CYS A 118 0.07 11.47 14.04
CA CYS A 118 -0.98 12.23 14.69
C CYS A 118 -0.70 12.44 16.20
N LEU A 119 -0.36 11.37 16.93
CA LEU A 119 -0.04 11.46 18.34
C LEU A 119 1.16 12.37 18.61
N ALA A 120 2.22 12.26 17.80
CA ALA A 120 3.39 13.12 17.92
C ALA A 120 3.05 14.60 17.65
N VAL A 121 2.22 14.90 16.64
CA VAL A 121 1.74 16.26 16.38
C VAL A 121 1.00 16.82 17.61
N LEU A 122 0.07 16.04 18.17
CA LEU A 122 -0.75 16.48 19.32
C LEU A 122 0.04 16.62 20.63
N ARG A 123 1.14 15.87 20.79
CA ARG A 123 1.94 15.87 22.01
C ARG A 123 3.09 16.87 22.00
N GLN A 124 3.67 17.12 20.83
CA GLN A 124 4.94 17.86 20.72
C GLN A 124 4.77 19.27 20.11
N LEU A 125 3.72 19.51 19.33
CA LEU A 125 3.52 20.80 18.65
C LEU A 125 2.35 21.58 19.25
N PRO A 126 2.55 22.79 19.82
CA PRO A 126 1.46 23.61 20.33
C PRO A 126 0.58 24.15 19.20
N MET A 127 -0.68 24.49 19.50
CA MET A 127 -1.66 24.93 18.50
C MET A 127 -1.25 26.18 17.68
N CYS A 128 -0.35 27.01 18.22
CA CYS A 128 0.19 28.17 17.53
C CYS A 128 1.33 27.83 16.55
N HIS A 129 1.94 26.65 16.68
CA HIS A 129 3.07 26.23 15.86
C HIS A 129 2.66 26.06 14.39
N PRO A 130 3.46 26.54 13.41
CA PRO A 130 3.11 26.44 11.99
C PRO A 130 2.95 25.00 11.52
N LEU A 131 3.78 24.07 12.00
CA LEU A 131 3.62 22.64 11.69
C LEU A 131 2.33 22.05 12.27
N TYR A 132 1.89 22.47 13.47
CA TYR A 132 0.60 22.03 14.00
C TYR A 132 -0.53 22.47 13.08
N LYS A 133 -0.55 23.77 12.71
CA LYS A 133 -1.56 24.34 11.81
C LYS A 133 -1.60 23.66 10.45
N LEU A 134 -0.44 23.28 9.92
CA LEU A 134 -0.29 22.57 8.66
C LEU A 134 -0.76 21.12 8.74
N LEU A 135 -0.43 20.40 9.82
CA LEU A 135 -0.64 18.96 9.94
C LEU A 135 -1.99 18.58 10.54
N VAL A 136 -2.59 19.41 11.39
CA VAL A 136 -3.84 19.07 12.10
C VAL A 136 -5.03 18.72 11.18
N PRO A 137 -5.20 19.30 9.97
CA PRO A 137 -6.25 18.84 9.06
C PRO A 137 -6.03 17.41 8.57
N HIS A 138 -4.79 16.93 8.56
CA HIS A 138 -4.38 15.61 8.10
C HIS A 138 -4.38 14.54 9.21
N THR A 139 -4.80 14.91 10.42
CA THR A 139 -4.90 13.99 11.57
C THR A 139 -6.33 13.69 12.00
N ARG A 140 -7.31 14.31 11.33
CA ARG A 140 -8.72 14.25 11.71
C ARG A 140 -9.23 12.80 11.72
N TYR A 141 -9.84 12.39 12.83
CA TYR A 141 -10.41 11.06 13.06
C TYR A 141 -9.45 9.86 13.04
N THR A 142 -8.17 10.02 12.72
CA THR A 142 -7.22 8.90 12.62
C THR A 142 -7.12 8.09 13.92
N ILE A 143 -6.98 8.73 15.08
CA ILE A 143 -6.97 8.04 16.38
C ILE A 143 -8.32 7.34 16.64
N GLN A 144 -9.43 7.99 16.29
CA GLN A 144 -10.77 7.46 16.50
C GLN A 144 -11.00 6.19 15.68
N ILE A 145 -10.72 6.23 14.38
CA ILE A 145 -10.95 5.09 13.50
C ILE A 145 -10.02 3.93 13.86
N ASN A 146 -8.76 4.18 14.20
CA ASN A 146 -7.85 3.14 14.64
C ASN A 146 -8.27 2.52 15.98
N SER A 147 -8.84 3.32 16.89
CA SER A 147 -9.40 2.82 18.15
C SER A 147 -10.62 1.93 17.92
N ILE A 148 -11.49 2.30 16.97
CA ILE A 148 -12.61 1.46 16.54
C ILE A 148 -12.08 0.16 15.90
N GLY A 149 -11.11 0.25 14.98
CA GLY A 149 -10.47 -0.90 14.34
C GLY A 149 -9.87 -1.88 15.36
N ARG A 150 -9.18 -1.37 16.39
CA ARG A 150 -8.70 -2.20 17.50
C ARG A 150 -9.82 -2.87 18.28
N ALA A 151 -10.96 -2.19 18.48
CA ALA A 151 -12.07 -2.72 19.26
C ALA A 151 -12.91 -3.77 18.53
N ILE A 152 -12.99 -3.73 17.20
CA ILE A 152 -13.92 -4.58 16.42
C ILE A 152 -13.23 -5.51 15.39
N LEU A 153 -12.09 -5.09 14.83
CA LEU A 153 -11.36 -5.85 13.81
C LEU A 153 -10.25 -6.67 14.46
N LEU A 154 -9.39 -6.00 15.22
CA LEU A 154 -8.12 -6.53 15.71
C LEU A 154 -8.20 -7.07 17.15
N ASN A 155 -9.38 -7.07 17.78
CA ASN A 155 -9.57 -7.65 19.10
C ASN A 155 -9.62 -9.19 19.04
N GLU A 156 -9.43 -9.84 20.19
CA GLU A 156 -9.61 -11.29 20.31
C GLU A 156 -11.05 -11.68 19.92
N GLY A 157 -11.18 -12.61 18.98
CA GLY A 157 -12.47 -13.00 18.40
C GLY A 157 -13.11 -11.96 17.46
N GLY A 158 -12.39 -10.89 17.12
CA GLY A 158 -12.79 -9.85 16.16
C GLY A 158 -12.93 -10.36 14.73
N LEU A 159 -13.32 -9.47 13.82
CA LEU A 159 -13.64 -9.85 12.43
C LEU A 159 -12.42 -10.42 11.69
N THR A 160 -11.22 -9.89 11.93
CA THR A 160 -9.98 -10.39 11.33
C THR A 160 -9.67 -11.82 11.74
N ALA A 161 -9.83 -12.14 13.03
CA ALA A 161 -9.59 -13.48 13.58
C ALA A 161 -10.59 -14.51 13.05
N ARG A 162 -11.76 -14.08 12.57
CA ARG A 162 -12.86 -14.94 12.15
C ARG A 162 -12.94 -15.18 10.65
N ALA A 163 -12.17 -14.45 9.83
CA ALA A 163 -12.37 -14.44 8.39
C ALA A 163 -11.09 -14.32 7.54
N THR A 164 -9.91 -14.55 8.14
CA THR A 164 -8.62 -14.55 7.43
C THR A 164 -7.82 -15.81 7.79
N SER A 165 -7.09 -16.39 6.85
CA SER A 165 -6.18 -17.52 7.09
C SER A 165 -5.07 -17.23 8.09
N LEU A 166 -4.55 -16.00 8.14
CA LEU A 166 -3.48 -15.64 9.08
C LEU A 166 -4.00 -15.35 10.50
N GLY A 167 -5.28 -14.99 10.62
CA GLY A 167 -5.86 -14.50 11.86
C GLY A 167 -5.09 -13.31 12.45
N LEU A 168 -5.34 -13.00 13.71
CA LEU A 168 -4.72 -11.83 14.36
C LEU A 168 -3.20 -11.98 14.51
N LYS A 169 -2.73 -13.17 14.91
CA LYS A 169 -1.30 -13.41 15.19
C LYS A 169 -0.45 -13.35 13.91
N GLY A 170 -0.90 -14.00 12.83
CA GLY A 170 -0.16 -13.98 11.57
C GLY A 170 -0.12 -12.60 10.93
N ILE A 171 -1.21 -11.82 11.01
CA ILE A 171 -1.22 -10.41 10.56
C ILE A 171 -0.28 -9.54 11.41
N ALA A 172 -0.27 -9.71 12.73
CA ALA A 172 0.65 -8.98 13.60
C ALA A 172 2.12 -9.31 13.30
N GLU A 173 2.43 -10.58 13.06
CA GLU A 173 3.77 -11.02 12.65
C GLU A 173 4.17 -10.44 11.29
N LEU A 174 3.26 -10.44 10.31
CA LEU A 174 3.49 -9.84 8.99
C LEU A 174 3.82 -8.35 9.10
N MET A 175 3.03 -7.61 9.89
CA MET A 175 3.29 -6.18 10.13
C MET A 175 4.64 -5.96 10.83
N ALA A 176 4.98 -6.79 11.83
CA ALA A 176 6.27 -6.68 12.52
C ALA A 176 7.45 -6.93 11.57
N ARG A 177 7.35 -7.93 10.68
CA ARG A 177 8.36 -8.21 9.65
C ARG A 177 8.52 -7.01 8.71
N TYR A 178 7.42 -6.47 8.18
CA TYR A 178 7.49 -5.32 7.29
C TYR A 178 8.07 -4.08 7.98
N LEU A 179 7.64 -3.79 9.21
CA LEU A 179 8.18 -2.66 9.98
C LEU A 179 9.69 -2.78 10.19
N SER A 180 10.23 -4.00 10.27
CA SER A 180 11.68 -4.24 10.39
C SER A 180 12.47 -3.93 9.10
N GLU A 181 11.80 -3.96 7.94
CA GLU A 181 12.40 -3.74 6.62
C GLU A 181 12.09 -2.35 6.03
N MET A 182 11.05 -1.67 6.52
CA MET A 182 10.62 -0.37 6.03
C MET A 182 11.75 0.68 6.06
N THR A 183 11.82 1.58 5.09
CA THR A 183 12.82 2.66 5.08
C THR A 183 12.19 4.02 4.87
N TYR A 184 12.87 5.08 5.27
CA TYR A 184 12.45 6.44 4.98
C TYR A 184 12.33 6.69 3.47
N GLU A 185 13.24 6.11 2.68
CA GLU A 185 13.20 6.17 1.21
C GLU A 185 11.95 5.48 0.64
N SER A 186 11.51 4.35 1.20
CA SER A 186 10.28 3.66 0.77
C SER A 186 8.99 4.49 0.98
N CYS A 187 9.05 5.53 1.83
CA CYS A 187 7.95 6.45 2.06
C CYS A 187 7.97 7.67 1.10
N TYR A 188 8.99 7.80 0.25
CA TYR A 188 9.17 8.91 -0.68
C TYR A 188 8.81 8.47 -2.11
N PRO A 189 7.62 8.83 -2.63
CA PRO A 189 7.11 8.29 -3.89
C PRO A 189 8.02 8.49 -5.11
N PRO A 190 8.68 9.65 -5.31
CA PRO A 190 9.57 9.83 -6.46
C PRO A 190 10.70 8.79 -6.55
N ASN A 191 11.29 8.39 -5.42
CA ASN A 191 12.35 7.38 -5.41
C ASN A 191 11.80 5.96 -5.50
N ASP A 192 10.66 5.67 -4.87
CA ASP A 192 10.05 4.33 -4.85
C ASP A 192 9.87 3.73 -6.26
N PHE A 193 9.34 4.51 -7.22
CA PHE A 193 9.16 4.01 -8.59
C PHE A 193 10.47 3.76 -9.34
N VAL A 194 11.52 4.51 -9.01
CA VAL A 194 12.86 4.36 -9.60
C VAL A 194 13.55 3.13 -9.02
N GLU A 195 13.53 2.97 -7.69
CA GLU A 195 14.14 1.83 -6.99
C GLU A 195 13.50 0.51 -7.40
N ARG A 196 12.18 0.49 -7.62
CA ARG A 196 11.46 -0.68 -8.14
C ARG A 196 11.63 -0.90 -9.65
N GLY A 197 12.26 0.03 -10.38
CA GLY A 197 12.47 -0.07 -11.82
C GLY A 197 11.18 0.00 -12.64
N VAL A 198 10.17 0.73 -12.15
CA VAL A 198 8.84 0.86 -12.75
C VAL A 198 8.50 2.31 -13.12
N GLN A 199 9.47 3.22 -13.09
CA GLN A 199 9.25 4.63 -13.43
C GLN A 199 8.80 4.84 -14.88
N ASP A 200 9.19 3.92 -15.79
CA ASP A 200 8.86 4.00 -17.23
C ASP A 200 7.79 2.98 -17.67
N LEU A 201 7.19 2.22 -16.73
CA LEU A 201 6.15 1.22 -17.03
C LEU A 201 4.90 1.89 -17.66
N PRO A 202 4.49 1.53 -18.89
CA PRO A 202 3.29 2.11 -19.50
C PRO A 202 2.01 1.68 -18.77
N GLY A 203 0.99 2.53 -18.79
CA GLY A 203 -0.32 2.22 -18.19
C GLY A 203 -0.33 2.13 -16.66
N TYR A 204 0.75 2.54 -15.98
CA TYR A 204 0.82 2.50 -14.52
C TYR A 204 0.17 3.74 -13.88
N TYR A 205 -1.15 3.84 -13.97
CA TYR A 205 -1.90 5.04 -13.57
C TYR A 205 -1.74 5.43 -12.09
N TYR A 206 -1.53 4.46 -11.18
CA TYR A 206 -1.17 4.76 -9.80
C TYR A 206 0.10 5.62 -9.71
N ARG A 207 1.15 5.29 -10.47
CA ARG A 207 2.38 6.08 -10.50
C ARG A 207 2.10 7.49 -10.99
N ASP A 208 1.47 7.60 -12.15
CA ASP A 208 1.29 8.89 -12.82
C ASP A 208 0.49 9.86 -11.93
N ASP A 209 -0.58 9.37 -11.32
CA ASP A 209 -1.43 10.17 -10.45
C ASP A 209 -0.75 10.45 -9.10
N CYS A 210 -0.03 9.47 -8.55
CA CYS A 210 0.72 9.61 -7.31
C CYS A 210 1.78 10.71 -7.43
N LEU A 211 2.56 10.72 -8.51
CA LEU A 211 3.59 11.73 -8.75
C LEU A 211 2.98 13.12 -8.98
N ALA A 212 1.83 13.21 -9.64
CA ALA A 212 1.13 14.48 -9.83
C ALA A 212 0.63 15.07 -8.51
N VAL A 213 0.01 14.24 -7.66
CA VAL A 213 -0.45 14.66 -6.32
C VAL A 213 0.73 14.98 -5.41
N TRP A 214 1.81 14.19 -5.48
CA TRP A 214 3.05 14.43 -4.74
C TRP A 214 3.65 15.80 -5.08
N ASP A 215 3.83 16.14 -6.36
CA ASP A 215 4.37 17.44 -6.78
C ASP A 215 3.50 18.61 -6.26
N ALA A 216 2.17 18.48 -6.32
CA ALA A 216 1.29 19.51 -5.78
C ALA A 216 1.45 19.68 -4.25
N LEU A 217 1.56 18.58 -3.51
CA LEU A 217 1.78 18.55 -2.07
C LEU A 217 3.15 19.13 -1.67
N GLU A 218 4.23 18.66 -2.29
CA GLU A 218 5.59 19.07 -1.97
C GLU A 218 5.77 20.58 -2.22
N ARG A 219 5.19 21.12 -3.30
CA ARG A 219 5.21 22.57 -3.53
C ARG A 219 4.40 23.35 -2.49
N TYR A 220 3.22 22.87 -2.12
CA TYR A 220 2.41 23.50 -1.06
C TYR A 220 3.18 23.53 0.26
N VAL A 221 3.75 22.40 0.66
CA VAL A 221 4.60 22.29 1.85
C VAL A 221 5.81 23.22 1.75
N THR A 222 6.50 23.26 0.61
CA THR A 222 7.64 24.16 0.38
C THR A 222 7.26 25.62 0.62
N GLU A 223 6.14 26.08 0.06
CA GLU A 223 5.68 27.47 0.23
C GLU A 223 5.37 27.80 1.70
N ILE A 224 4.76 26.87 2.45
CA ILE A 224 4.49 27.06 3.89
C ILE A 224 5.77 27.03 4.71
N ILE A 225 6.62 26.02 4.52
CA ILE A 225 7.82 25.82 5.33
C ILE A 225 8.81 26.97 5.11
N THR A 226 9.05 27.39 3.87
CA THR A 226 9.99 28.49 3.58
C THR A 226 9.49 29.86 4.09
N TYR A 227 8.19 30.01 4.31
CA TYR A 227 7.63 31.21 4.94
C TYR A 227 7.94 31.30 6.44
N TYR A 228 7.85 30.18 7.17
CA TYR A 228 8.08 30.14 8.62
C TYR A 228 9.54 29.84 9.00
N TYR A 229 10.28 29.10 8.17
CA TYR A 229 11.67 28.69 8.37
C TYR A 229 12.56 29.27 7.26
N PRO A 230 13.10 30.49 7.45
CA PRO A 230 13.84 31.19 6.40
C PRO A 230 15.24 30.60 6.12
N CYS A 231 15.76 29.76 7.01
CA CYS A 231 17.06 29.12 6.88
C CYS A 231 17.18 27.84 7.74
N ASP A 232 18.21 27.04 7.46
CA ASP A 232 18.50 25.79 8.18
C ASP A 232 18.65 25.98 9.69
N ALA A 233 19.28 27.08 10.12
CA ALA A 233 19.43 27.40 11.54
C ALA A 233 18.08 27.60 12.27
N ALA A 234 17.02 28.01 11.56
CA ALA A 234 15.68 28.10 12.15
C ALA A 234 15.06 26.71 12.36
N VAL A 235 15.38 25.73 11.51
CA VAL A 235 14.92 24.33 11.66
C VAL A 235 15.70 23.67 12.79
N GLU A 236 17.03 23.76 12.77
CA GLU A 236 17.89 23.18 13.80
C GLU A 236 17.64 23.78 15.19
N GLY A 237 17.31 25.07 15.24
CA GLY A 237 17.03 25.81 16.47
C GLY A 237 15.63 25.64 17.05
N ASP A 238 14.73 24.88 16.43
CA ASP A 238 13.34 24.69 16.86
C ASP A 238 13.19 23.44 17.77
N PRO A 239 13.13 23.59 19.10
CA PRO A 239 13.11 22.44 20.01
C PRO A 239 11.79 21.65 19.96
N GLU A 240 10.67 22.27 19.59
CA GLU A 240 9.37 21.60 19.50
C GLU A 240 9.36 20.67 18.28
N LEU A 241 9.88 21.16 17.15
CA LEU A 241 10.11 20.37 15.94
C LEU A 241 11.07 19.19 16.19
N GLN A 242 12.20 19.41 16.88
CA GLN A 242 13.14 18.32 17.15
C GLN A 242 12.53 17.25 18.06
N CYS A 243 11.78 17.65 19.10
CA CYS A 243 11.07 16.71 19.97
C CYS A 243 10.01 15.91 19.20
N TRP A 244 9.30 16.57 18.27
CA TRP A 244 8.33 15.93 17.38
C TRP A 244 8.96 14.84 16.50
N VAL A 245 10.06 15.14 15.82
CA VAL A 245 10.80 14.17 14.99
C VAL A 245 11.33 13.01 15.83
N GLN A 246 11.90 13.31 17.00
CA GLN A 246 12.45 12.30 17.90
C GLN A 246 11.37 11.37 18.47
N GLU A 247 10.17 11.88 18.79
CA GLU A 247 9.06 11.03 19.25
C GLU A 247 8.59 10.09 18.14
N ILE A 248 8.48 10.55 16.89
CA ILE A 248 8.15 9.68 15.76
C ILE A 248 9.22 8.58 15.61
N PHE A 249 10.50 8.94 15.55
CA PHE A 249 11.57 7.96 15.41
C PHE A 249 11.54 6.90 16.53
N LYS A 250 11.34 7.34 17.78
CA LYS A 250 11.37 6.44 18.94
C LYS A 250 10.13 5.56 19.03
N GLU A 251 8.94 6.14 18.92
CA GLU A 251 7.68 5.45 19.24
C GLU A 251 7.04 4.79 17.99
N CYS A 252 7.15 5.41 16.81
CA CYS A 252 6.63 4.83 15.57
C CYS A 252 7.62 3.83 14.94
N LEU A 253 8.90 4.18 14.88
CA LEU A 253 9.94 3.37 14.24
C LEU A 253 10.72 2.52 15.25
N LEU A 254 10.31 2.51 16.52
CA LEU A 254 10.93 1.74 17.60
C LEU A 254 12.42 2.06 17.81
N GLY A 255 12.83 3.29 17.49
CA GLY A 255 14.23 3.71 17.54
C GLY A 255 15.14 2.99 16.55
N ARG A 256 14.57 2.43 15.48
CA ARG A 256 15.31 1.59 14.52
C ARG A 256 16.14 2.45 13.57
N GLU A 257 17.44 2.54 13.84
CA GLU A 257 18.41 3.27 12.99
C GLU A 257 18.44 2.75 11.55
N SER A 258 18.28 1.43 11.33
CA SER A 258 18.26 0.84 9.99
C SER A 258 17.08 1.29 9.13
N SER A 259 16.09 1.98 9.70
CA SER A 259 14.99 2.57 8.93
C SER A 259 15.43 3.78 8.11
N GLY A 260 16.56 4.43 8.46
CA GLY A 260 16.99 5.67 7.84
C GLY A 260 16.07 6.87 8.12
N PHE A 261 15.07 6.73 9.00
CA PHE A 261 14.26 7.87 9.43
C PHE A 261 15.14 8.84 10.24
N PRO A 262 14.96 10.16 10.04
CA PRO A 262 15.75 11.15 10.78
C PRO A 262 15.39 11.13 12.27
N THR A 263 16.41 11.25 13.11
CA THR A 263 16.28 11.49 14.56
C THR A 263 16.18 12.99 14.87
N CYS A 264 16.67 13.83 13.97
CA CYS A 264 16.58 15.28 13.98
C CYS A 264 16.54 15.79 12.54
N LEU A 265 16.04 17.01 12.33
CA LEU A 265 16.07 17.70 11.04
C LEU A 265 16.93 18.94 11.19
N ARG A 266 17.87 19.16 10.26
CA ARG A 266 18.82 20.28 10.31
C ARG A 266 18.58 21.29 9.22
N THR A 267 17.96 20.88 8.12
CA THR A 267 17.82 21.72 6.93
C THR A 267 16.37 21.92 6.53
N VAL A 268 16.10 23.03 5.86
CA VAL A 268 14.78 23.34 5.30
C VAL A 268 14.31 22.27 4.30
N PRO A 269 15.17 21.76 3.37
CA PRO A 269 14.78 20.65 2.49
C PRO A 269 14.41 19.35 3.21
N GLU A 270 15.13 19.00 4.28
CA GLU A 270 14.79 17.83 5.11
C GLU A 270 13.40 17.98 5.73
N LEU A 271 13.08 19.16 6.27
CA LEU A 271 11.76 19.45 6.84
C LEU A 271 10.64 19.39 5.80
N ILE A 272 10.86 19.97 4.62
CA ILE A 272 9.89 19.92 3.51
C ILE A 272 9.58 18.46 3.16
N ARG A 273 10.62 17.65 2.93
CA ARG A 273 10.45 16.24 2.56
C ARG A 273 9.71 15.48 3.65
N TYR A 274 10.11 15.66 4.91
CA TYR A 274 9.50 14.97 6.05
C TYR A 274 8.00 15.28 6.19
N VAL A 275 7.63 16.56 6.11
CA VAL A 275 6.23 16.99 6.19
C VAL A 275 5.42 16.52 4.98
N ALA A 276 5.98 16.58 3.77
CA ALA A 276 5.32 16.09 2.56
C ALA A 276 5.03 14.59 2.63
N ILE A 277 5.96 13.78 3.15
CA ILE A 277 5.76 12.34 3.38
C ILE A 277 4.58 12.10 4.32
N ILE A 278 4.53 12.80 5.46
CA ILE A 278 3.46 12.63 6.46
C ILE A 278 2.10 12.97 5.85
N ILE A 279 1.99 14.11 5.17
CA ILE A 279 0.72 14.52 4.55
C ILE A 279 0.32 13.52 3.47
N PHE A 280 1.26 13.06 2.64
CA PHE A 280 1.00 12.08 1.60
C PHE A 280 0.49 10.73 2.16
N ILE A 281 1.14 10.21 3.21
CA ILE A 281 0.73 8.96 3.86
C ILE A 281 -0.69 9.08 4.42
N CYS A 282 -0.99 10.19 5.11
CA CYS A 282 -2.29 10.41 5.73
C CYS A 282 -3.42 10.74 4.74
N SER A 283 -3.11 11.02 3.47
CA SER A 283 -4.09 11.39 2.45
C SER A 283 -4.03 10.46 1.23
N ALA A 284 -3.22 10.81 0.23
CA ALA A 284 -3.17 10.16 -1.06
C ALA A 284 -2.80 8.66 -0.98
N LYS A 285 -1.87 8.27 -0.10
CA LYS A 285 -1.50 6.86 0.07
C LYS A 285 -2.68 6.05 0.58
N HIS A 286 -3.34 6.50 1.65
CA HIS A 286 -4.54 5.85 2.20
C HIS A 286 -5.64 5.76 1.15
N ALA A 287 -5.97 6.86 0.48
CA ALA A 287 -6.99 6.86 -0.57
C ALA A 287 -6.70 5.82 -1.68
N ALA A 288 -5.45 5.77 -2.17
CA ALA A 288 -5.05 4.85 -3.23
C ALA A 288 -5.21 3.36 -2.85
N VAL A 289 -5.06 3.02 -1.57
CA VAL A 289 -5.16 1.63 -1.10
C VAL A 289 -6.52 1.31 -0.47
N ASN A 290 -7.29 2.31 -0.04
CA ASN A 290 -8.58 2.11 0.61
C ASN A 290 -9.76 2.13 -0.39
N THR A 291 -9.80 3.10 -1.30
CA THR A 291 -10.98 3.38 -2.15
C THR A 291 -11.36 2.21 -3.07
N GLY A 292 -10.37 1.46 -3.55
CA GLY A 292 -10.60 0.35 -4.48
C GLY A 292 -11.02 -0.98 -3.83
N GLN A 293 -10.97 -1.12 -2.50
CA GLN A 293 -11.11 -2.42 -1.82
C GLN A 293 -12.39 -3.16 -2.26
N LEU A 294 -13.54 -2.48 -2.28
CA LEU A 294 -14.80 -3.08 -2.69
C LEU A 294 -14.77 -3.59 -4.13
N GLU A 295 -14.15 -2.86 -5.07
CA GLU A 295 -14.09 -3.27 -6.47
C GLU A 295 -13.27 -4.56 -6.66
N PHE A 296 -12.15 -4.68 -5.94
CA PHE A 296 -11.32 -5.88 -5.98
C PHE A 296 -11.96 -7.06 -5.24
N THR A 297 -12.66 -6.83 -4.12
CA THR A 297 -13.21 -7.90 -3.27
C THR A 297 -14.62 -8.34 -3.64
N SER A 298 -15.41 -7.52 -4.34
CA SER A 298 -16.81 -7.86 -4.68
C SER A 298 -16.90 -9.16 -5.45
N TRP A 299 -15.85 -9.50 -6.20
CA TRP A 299 -15.61 -10.83 -6.75
C TRP A 299 -14.55 -11.57 -5.94
N MET A 300 -14.96 -12.31 -4.90
CA MET A 300 -14.05 -12.98 -3.95
C MET A 300 -12.91 -13.78 -4.60
N PRO A 301 -13.09 -14.54 -5.71
CA PRO A 301 -11.97 -15.27 -6.33
C PRO A 301 -10.80 -14.38 -6.80
N ASN A 302 -11.01 -13.07 -6.96
CA ASN A 302 -9.97 -12.09 -7.28
C ASN A 302 -9.24 -11.52 -6.05
N PHE A 303 -9.80 -11.66 -4.85
CA PHE A 303 -9.21 -11.15 -3.62
C PHE A 303 -9.59 -12.01 -2.40
N PRO A 304 -9.23 -13.32 -2.42
CA PRO A 304 -9.63 -14.24 -1.37
C PRO A 304 -8.84 -13.99 -0.08
N SER A 305 -9.55 -13.77 1.02
CA SER A 305 -8.95 -13.62 2.35
C SER A 305 -8.48 -14.94 2.96
N SER A 306 -8.89 -16.07 2.38
CA SER A 306 -8.57 -17.38 2.92
C SER A 306 -8.50 -18.47 1.87
N MET A 307 -7.76 -19.54 2.16
CA MET A 307 -7.69 -20.74 1.33
C MET A 307 -7.85 -21.98 2.21
N ARG A 308 -8.82 -22.84 1.87
CA ARG A 308 -9.26 -24.00 2.66
C ARG A 308 -8.46 -25.28 2.42
N ASN A 309 -7.72 -25.34 1.32
CA ASN A 309 -6.86 -26.45 0.92
C ASN A 309 -5.41 -25.97 0.75
N PRO A 310 -4.40 -26.87 0.86
CA PRO A 310 -3.00 -26.50 0.70
C PRO A 310 -2.66 -26.08 -0.75
N PRO A 311 -1.56 -25.33 -0.95
CA PRO A 311 -1.04 -25.03 -2.29
C PRO A 311 -0.77 -26.29 -3.09
N MET A 312 -0.95 -26.20 -4.41
CA MET A 312 -0.75 -27.31 -5.34
C MET A 312 0.72 -27.77 -5.33
N GLN A 313 0.93 -29.09 -5.19
CA GLN A 313 2.27 -29.71 -5.18
C GLN A 313 2.63 -30.40 -6.50
N ALA A 314 1.68 -30.53 -7.43
CA ALA A 314 1.86 -31.11 -8.76
C ALA A 314 0.90 -30.46 -9.76
N LYS A 315 1.22 -30.58 -11.05
CA LYS A 315 0.38 -30.11 -12.16
C LYS A 315 -0.62 -31.19 -12.59
N GLY A 316 -1.70 -30.79 -13.25
CA GLY A 316 -2.71 -31.65 -13.86
C GLY A 316 -3.73 -32.23 -12.88
N LEU A 317 -3.76 -31.73 -11.64
CA LEU A 317 -4.64 -32.24 -10.58
C LEU A 317 -5.81 -31.30 -10.25
N SER A 318 -5.72 -30.03 -10.64
CA SER A 318 -6.77 -29.05 -10.33
C SER A 318 -7.97 -29.24 -11.24
N THR A 319 -9.16 -29.22 -10.66
CA THR A 319 -10.46 -29.20 -11.34
C THR A 319 -11.29 -28.02 -10.85
N GLN A 320 -12.43 -27.77 -11.50
CA GLN A 320 -13.40 -26.80 -11.02
C GLN A 320 -13.84 -27.08 -9.58
N GLU A 321 -14.04 -28.36 -9.24
CA GLU A 321 -14.48 -28.78 -7.91
C GLU A 321 -13.41 -28.49 -6.86
N THR A 322 -12.14 -28.86 -7.12
CA THR A 322 -11.06 -28.57 -6.19
C THR A 322 -10.79 -27.07 -6.06
N PHE A 323 -10.99 -26.29 -7.14
CA PHE A 323 -10.89 -24.84 -7.09
C PHE A 323 -11.93 -24.24 -6.14
N LEU A 324 -13.21 -24.59 -6.33
CA LEU A 324 -14.30 -24.13 -5.46
C LEU A 324 -14.14 -24.60 -4.02
N ASP A 325 -13.63 -25.81 -3.81
CA ASP A 325 -13.37 -26.32 -2.46
C ASP A 325 -12.16 -25.64 -1.79
N THR A 326 -11.23 -25.08 -2.56
CA THR A 326 -10.07 -24.35 -2.03
C THR A 326 -10.44 -22.92 -1.60
N LEU A 327 -11.40 -22.27 -2.26
CA LEU A 327 -11.83 -20.91 -1.93
C LEU A 327 -12.45 -20.82 -0.52
N PRO A 328 -12.49 -19.63 0.13
CA PRO A 328 -13.13 -19.46 1.44
C PRO A 328 -14.58 -19.94 1.47
N ASP A 329 -15.04 -20.39 2.64
CA ASP A 329 -16.45 -20.67 2.85
C ASP A 329 -17.32 -19.40 2.77
N VAL A 330 -18.63 -19.60 2.70
CA VAL A 330 -19.62 -18.50 2.56
C VAL A 330 -19.55 -17.53 3.73
N LYS A 331 -19.38 -18.03 4.97
CA LYS A 331 -19.38 -17.18 6.17
C LYS A 331 -18.15 -16.26 6.19
N THR A 332 -16.99 -16.83 5.89
CA THR A 332 -15.71 -16.11 5.75
C THR A 332 -15.81 -15.05 4.67
N THR A 333 -16.35 -15.42 3.50
CA THR A 333 -16.56 -14.51 2.38
C THR A 333 -17.49 -13.35 2.76
N CYS A 334 -18.64 -13.64 3.37
CA CYS A 334 -19.60 -12.60 3.77
C CYS A 334 -19.05 -11.64 4.82
N ILE A 335 -18.23 -12.12 5.77
CA ILE A 335 -17.59 -11.26 6.76
C ILE A 335 -16.64 -10.28 6.09
N ILE A 336 -15.79 -10.74 5.18
CA ILE A 336 -14.83 -9.86 4.49
C ILE A 336 -15.53 -8.89 3.55
N LEU A 337 -16.54 -9.34 2.80
CA LEU A 337 -17.36 -8.44 1.99
C LEU A 337 -18.00 -7.34 2.83
N LEU A 338 -18.55 -7.68 4.02
CA LEU A 338 -19.12 -6.68 4.92
C LEU A 338 -18.06 -5.68 5.43
N VAL A 339 -16.89 -6.18 5.82
CA VAL A 339 -15.77 -5.32 6.29
C VAL A 339 -15.35 -4.37 5.17
N LEU A 340 -14.95 -4.90 4.01
CA LEU A 340 -14.40 -4.09 2.93
C LEU A 340 -15.45 -3.18 2.28
N TRP A 341 -16.72 -3.59 2.26
CA TRP A 341 -17.81 -2.68 1.92
C TRP A 341 -17.87 -1.51 2.89
N THR A 342 -17.83 -1.76 4.20
CA THR A 342 -17.88 -0.71 5.23
C THR A 342 -16.70 0.24 5.12
N LEU A 343 -15.48 -0.29 4.93
CA LEU A 343 -14.25 0.52 4.80
C LEU A 343 -14.20 1.33 3.50
N SER A 344 -14.91 0.90 2.47
CA SER A 344 -15.02 1.61 1.20
C SER A 344 -16.14 2.67 1.18
N ARG A 345 -16.94 2.80 2.26
CA ARG A 345 -18.01 3.80 2.30
C ARG A 345 -17.45 5.18 2.62
N GLU A 346 -17.79 6.14 1.78
CA GLU A 346 -17.51 7.54 2.05
C GLU A 346 -18.29 8.01 3.29
N PRO A 347 -17.64 8.70 4.25
CA PRO A 347 -18.35 9.32 5.36
C PRO A 347 -19.17 10.53 4.87
N ASP A 348 -20.31 10.79 5.51
CA ASP A 348 -21.20 11.90 5.15
C ASP A 348 -20.54 13.29 5.28
N ASP A 349 -19.50 13.41 6.12
CA ASP A 349 -18.75 14.64 6.38
C ASP A 349 -17.34 14.60 5.76
N ARG A 350 -17.30 14.33 4.45
CA ARG A 350 -16.08 14.23 3.64
C ARG A 350 -15.29 15.55 3.63
N ARG A 351 -13.96 15.47 3.74
CA ARG A 351 -13.07 16.63 3.59
C ARG A 351 -11.98 16.37 2.54
N PRO A 352 -12.27 16.61 1.25
CA PRO A 352 -11.30 16.40 0.17
C PRO A 352 -9.97 17.12 0.40
N LEU A 353 -8.89 16.55 -0.12
CA LEU A 353 -7.54 17.10 0.01
C LEU A 353 -7.50 18.57 -0.40
N GLY A 354 -6.95 19.43 0.46
CA GLY A 354 -6.87 20.88 0.23
C GLY A 354 -8.12 21.67 0.64
N TYR A 355 -9.21 20.99 1.03
CA TYR A 355 -10.39 21.60 1.64
C TYR A 355 -10.23 21.69 3.17
N PHE A 356 -9.71 22.83 3.63
CA PHE A 356 -9.44 23.10 5.04
C PHE A 356 -10.49 24.05 5.61
N SER A 357 -11.60 23.52 6.13
CA SER A 357 -12.70 24.35 6.67
C SER A 357 -12.35 25.05 7.99
N ASP A 358 -11.46 24.44 8.77
CA ASP A 358 -11.06 24.96 10.08
C ASP A 358 -9.91 25.95 9.90
N ILE A 359 -10.12 27.19 10.32
CA ILE A 359 -9.18 28.28 10.05
C ILE A 359 -8.05 28.26 11.09
N HIS A 360 -6.95 27.60 10.75
CA HIS A 360 -5.73 27.60 11.57
C HIS A 360 -4.71 28.66 11.14
N PHE A 361 -4.57 28.88 9.84
CA PHE A 361 -3.77 29.95 9.27
C PHE A 361 -4.63 31.19 9.01
N VAL A 362 -4.18 32.34 9.54
CA VAL A 362 -4.86 33.64 9.35
C VAL A 362 -4.03 34.58 8.48
N GLU A 363 -2.75 34.26 8.30
CA GLU A 363 -1.78 35.01 7.52
C GLU A 363 -2.02 34.88 6.01
N ASP A 364 -1.71 35.96 5.28
CA ASP A 364 -2.02 36.05 3.84
C ASP A 364 -1.22 35.08 2.97
N VAL A 365 0.01 34.75 3.36
CA VAL A 365 0.89 33.87 2.57
C VAL A 365 0.37 32.42 2.62
N PRO A 366 0.22 31.79 3.81
CA PRO A 366 -0.40 30.46 3.90
C PRO A 366 -1.76 30.36 3.20
N ARG A 367 -2.63 31.36 3.35
CA ARG A 367 -3.95 31.37 2.69
C ARG A 367 -3.85 31.36 1.17
N ARG A 368 -2.90 32.10 0.59
CA ARG A 368 -2.63 32.10 -0.85
C ARG A 368 -2.03 30.77 -1.33
N SER A 369 -1.15 30.16 -0.54
CA SER A 369 -0.59 28.84 -0.82
C SER A 369 -1.66 27.75 -0.79
N MET A 370 -2.59 27.78 0.18
CA MET A 370 -3.74 26.88 0.22
C MET A 370 -4.64 27.02 -1.01
N GLU A 371 -4.87 28.25 -1.50
CA GLU A 371 -5.64 28.48 -2.73
C GLU A 371 -4.92 27.95 -3.97
N THR A 372 -3.62 28.21 -4.08
CA THR A 372 -2.78 27.69 -5.18
C THR A 372 -2.75 26.15 -5.17
N PHE A 373 -2.69 25.55 -3.99
CA PHE A 373 -2.76 24.10 -3.82
C PHE A 373 -4.09 23.54 -4.33
N ARG A 374 -5.23 24.13 -3.94
CA ARG A 374 -6.56 23.74 -4.44
C ARG A 374 -6.66 23.83 -5.97
N GLN A 375 -6.11 24.88 -6.57
CA GLN A 375 -6.13 25.05 -8.02
C GLN A 375 -5.31 23.97 -8.74
N ARG A 376 -4.13 23.60 -8.19
CA ARG A 376 -3.32 22.49 -8.73
C ARG A 376 -4.06 21.16 -8.63
N LEU A 377 -4.68 20.87 -7.49
CA LEU A 377 -5.49 19.65 -7.31
C LEU A 377 -6.68 19.60 -8.27
N ALA A 378 -7.37 20.72 -8.51
CA ALA A 378 -8.46 20.80 -9.48
C ALA A 378 -7.97 20.49 -10.91
N GLN A 379 -6.78 20.96 -11.28
CA GLN A 379 -6.17 20.64 -12.58
C GLN A 379 -5.79 19.16 -12.69
N ILE A 380 -5.24 18.56 -11.63
CA ILE A 380 -4.93 17.13 -11.58
C ILE A 380 -6.20 16.30 -11.74
N SER A 381 -7.26 16.63 -10.99
CA SER A 381 -8.58 15.99 -11.12
C SER A 381 -9.12 16.07 -12.55
N HIS A 382 -9.03 17.25 -13.18
CA HIS A 382 -9.43 17.42 -14.57
C HIS A 382 -8.65 16.46 -15.50
N ASN A 383 -7.33 16.42 -15.37
CA ASN A 383 -6.48 15.57 -16.21
C ASN A 383 -6.79 14.09 -16.04
N ILE A 384 -6.93 13.62 -14.79
CA ILE A 384 -7.31 12.22 -14.47
C ILE A 384 -8.64 11.87 -15.11
N ARG A 385 -9.64 12.74 -15.02
CA ARG A 385 -10.96 12.51 -15.61
C ARG A 385 -10.93 12.50 -17.14
N GLN A 386 -10.12 13.34 -17.79
CA GLN A 386 -9.96 13.25 -19.25
C GLN A 386 -9.29 11.95 -19.67
N ARG A 387 -8.20 11.57 -18.99
CA ARG A 387 -7.48 10.30 -19.21
C ARG A 387 -8.42 9.11 -19.06
N ASN A 388 -9.23 9.09 -18.00
CA ASN A 388 -10.15 8.00 -17.67
C ASN A 388 -11.31 7.81 -18.68
N LYS A 389 -11.72 8.84 -19.43
CA LYS A 389 -12.75 8.69 -20.48
C LYS A 389 -12.32 7.75 -21.62
N CYS A 390 -11.02 7.57 -21.81
CA CYS A 390 -10.45 6.74 -22.86
C CYS A 390 -10.00 5.36 -22.36
N LEU A 391 -10.25 5.02 -21.09
CA LEU A 391 -9.85 3.75 -20.51
C LEU A 391 -11.02 2.77 -20.41
N PRO A 392 -10.81 1.46 -20.68
CA PRO A 392 -11.84 0.45 -20.45
C PRO A 392 -12.15 0.27 -18.95
N ILE A 393 -11.12 0.41 -18.10
CA ILE A 393 -11.25 0.41 -16.64
C ILE A 393 -10.59 1.70 -16.15
N PRO A 394 -11.35 2.70 -15.68
CA PRO A 394 -10.79 3.97 -15.22
C PRO A 394 -10.07 3.79 -13.88
N TYR A 395 -8.92 4.46 -13.72
CA TYR A 395 -8.23 4.55 -12.43
C TYR A 395 -8.53 5.90 -11.79
N TYR A 396 -9.31 5.91 -10.72
CA TYR A 396 -9.84 7.13 -10.11
C TYR A 396 -9.48 7.29 -8.63
N TYR A 397 -8.80 6.31 -8.02
CA TYR A 397 -8.54 6.29 -6.56
C TYR A 397 -7.67 7.47 -6.08
N LEU A 398 -6.94 8.11 -7.00
CA LEU A 398 -6.14 9.31 -6.75
C LEU A 398 -6.71 10.58 -7.43
N ASP A 399 -7.96 10.57 -7.89
CA ASP A 399 -8.65 11.83 -8.22
C ASP A 399 -8.72 12.68 -6.94
N PRO A 400 -8.16 13.90 -6.90
CA PRO A 400 -8.13 14.72 -5.68
C PRO A 400 -9.47 14.99 -5.01
N VAL A 401 -10.60 14.91 -5.75
CA VAL A 401 -11.92 15.02 -5.11
C VAL A 401 -12.25 13.82 -4.22
N LEU A 402 -11.57 12.69 -4.47
CA LEU A 402 -11.77 11.43 -3.76
C LEU A 402 -10.77 11.21 -2.61
N ILE A 403 -9.66 11.94 -2.63
CA ILE A 403 -8.64 11.86 -1.59
C ILE A 403 -9.10 12.66 -0.37
N GLU A 404 -9.21 12.01 0.79
CA GLU A 404 -9.45 12.67 2.08
C GLU A 404 -8.21 13.43 2.58
N ASN A 405 -8.40 14.46 3.40
CA ASN A 405 -7.26 15.10 4.08
C ASN A 405 -6.57 14.14 5.06
N SER A 406 -7.31 13.22 5.68
CA SER A 406 -6.81 12.33 6.73
C SER A 406 -7.39 10.92 6.63
N ILE A 407 -6.76 9.99 7.35
CA ILE A 407 -7.24 8.63 7.52
C ILE A 407 -8.43 8.66 8.47
N SER A 408 -9.63 8.40 7.95
CA SER A 408 -10.90 8.58 8.67
C SER A 408 -11.89 7.43 8.53
N ILE A 409 -11.55 6.40 7.75
CA ILE A 409 -12.31 5.16 7.56
C ILE A 409 -11.37 3.97 7.53
#